data_AF-A0A6B9KLA0-F1
#
_entry.id   AF-A0A6B9KLA0-F1
#
_cell.length_a   1.000
_cell.length_b   1.000
_cell.length_c   1.000
_cell.angle_alpha   90.00
_cell.angle_beta   90.00
_cell.angle_gamma   90.00
#
_symmetry.space_group_name_H-M   'P 1'
#
loop_
_entity.id
_entity.type
_entity.pdbx_description
1 polymer ?
#
loop_
_entity_poly.entity_id
_entity_poly.type
_entity_poly.pdbx_seq_one_letter_code
_entity_poly.pdbx_strand_id
1 'polypeptide(L)'
;NFAEELEGYSPHLTSLISGLNYANRPAGLSLRDLTDFVDVQDMARWRERLMQAIHIGFLIDDHGNEIPLSAEHGIDMLGSLLEASFDSRNLEYYGNLHNSGHVMMARIHDPDGRYKENPGVMSDTSTSLRDPIFYRYHRFIDNLFQEYKATLPIYEKKDLDFPGVNIVNVTVNAKVPNVVNTFMKDSLLELSHGISMKGQVKVKYEHLSHDPFTYSISVENTTGGAKQATVRIFLGPIHDELGNRFQLNEQRRFFIELDKFRSELQPGKNTITRKSSESSVTVSRTPSFSQLQAGEGVSEDLTEYCSCGWPEHMLVPRGTHKGMDFYLFVMLTDYDQDGVNGLGGSALCSDAVSYCGAKDQKYPDKKPMGFPFDRVIKARTIAEFSTTNMSFTDVKVQFKERA
;
A
#
# COMPACT_ATOMS: atom_id res chain seq x y z
N ASN A 1 -20.69 2.94 9.91
CA ASN A 1 -22.11 2.58 10.12
C ASN A 1 -22.68 2.12 8.78
N PHE A 2 -23.39 0.99 8.68
CA PHE A 2 -23.92 0.51 7.39
C PHE A 2 -25.24 1.18 6.98
N ALA A 3 -25.90 1.86 7.91
CA ALA A 3 -27.12 2.64 7.64
C ALA A 3 -26.83 4.11 7.26
N GLU A 4 -25.56 4.51 7.17
CA GLU A 4 -25.21 5.86 6.71
C GLU A 4 -25.40 6.00 5.21
N GLU A 5 -25.83 7.19 4.81
CA GLU A 5 -25.90 7.58 3.41
C GLU A 5 -24.48 7.73 2.81
N LEU A 6 -24.33 7.26 1.57
CA LEU A 6 -23.08 7.29 0.83
C LEU A 6 -22.97 8.53 -0.06
N GLU A 7 -21.74 8.98 -0.27
CA GLU A 7 -21.43 10.02 -1.25
C GLU A 7 -21.71 9.52 -2.68
N GLY A 8 -22.14 10.43 -3.54
CA GLY A 8 -22.37 10.11 -4.95
C GLY A 8 -21.09 10.06 -5.77
N TYR A 9 -21.07 9.23 -6.81
CA TYR A 9 -19.98 9.13 -7.77
C TYR A 9 -20.51 8.73 -9.16
N SER A 10 -20.04 9.43 -10.20
CA SER A 10 -20.34 9.14 -11.60
C SER A 10 -19.04 8.77 -12.33
N PRO A 11 -18.81 7.49 -12.67
CA PRO A 11 -17.57 7.05 -13.29
C PRO A 11 -17.36 7.56 -14.71
N HIS A 12 -18.44 7.85 -15.45
CA HIS A 12 -18.39 8.17 -16.88
C HIS A 12 -17.61 7.13 -17.71
N LEU A 13 -17.80 5.84 -17.38
CA LEU A 13 -17.17 4.71 -18.06
C LEU A 13 -18.22 3.88 -18.80
N THR A 14 -17.92 3.50 -20.04
CA THR A 14 -18.77 2.65 -20.89
C THR A 14 -18.07 1.33 -21.16
N SER A 15 -18.79 0.21 -20.98
CA SER A 15 -18.34 -1.10 -21.42
C SER A 15 -18.58 -1.25 -22.91
N LEU A 16 -17.50 -1.44 -23.68
CA LEU A 16 -17.59 -1.64 -25.13
C LEU A 16 -18.25 -2.97 -25.52
N ILE A 17 -18.30 -3.93 -24.59
CA ILE A 17 -18.86 -5.26 -24.82
C ILE A 17 -20.39 -5.21 -24.82
N SER A 18 -20.97 -4.60 -23.78
CA SER A 18 -22.43 -4.52 -23.61
C SER A 18 -23.04 -3.25 -24.20
N GLY A 19 -22.23 -2.21 -24.44
CA GLY A 19 -22.70 -0.86 -24.75
C GLY A 19 -23.32 -0.13 -23.55
N LEU A 20 -23.34 -0.77 -22.38
CA LEU A 20 -23.86 -0.21 -21.14
C LEU A 20 -22.75 0.44 -20.32
N ASN A 21 -23.12 1.41 -19.50
CA ASN A 21 -22.20 2.09 -18.60
C ASN A 21 -22.04 1.33 -17.28
N TYR A 22 -20.94 1.60 -16.58
CA TYR A 22 -20.93 1.38 -15.14
C TYR A 22 -21.97 2.31 -14.51
N ALA A 23 -22.84 1.78 -13.64
CA ALA A 23 -23.89 2.61 -13.05
C ALA A 23 -23.30 3.71 -12.16
N ASN A 24 -24.01 4.84 -12.15
CA ASN A 24 -23.71 5.97 -11.27
C ASN A 24 -24.35 5.73 -9.90
N ARG A 25 -23.69 6.18 -8.84
CA ARG A 25 -24.30 6.26 -7.50
C ARG A 25 -24.69 7.71 -7.22
N PRO A 26 -25.98 8.08 -7.14
CA PRO A 26 -26.38 9.37 -6.61
C PRO A 26 -26.07 9.45 -5.10
N ALA A 27 -25.85 10.66 -4.59
CA ALA A 27 -25.66 10.86 -3.15
C ALA A 27 -26.96 10.57 -2.38
N GLY A 28 -26.83 10.17 -1.11
CA GLY A 28 -27.99 9.97 -0.23
C GLY A 28 -28.54 8.54 -0.22
N LEU A 29 -27.88 7.58 -0.87
CA LEU A 29 -28.26 6.17 -0.81
C LEU A 29 -27.56 5.48 0.36
N SER A 30 -28.31 4.66 1.11
CA SER A 30 -27.75 3.76 2.14
C SER A 30 -27.69 2.32 1.60
N LEU A 31 -26.85 1.48 2.20
CA LEU A 31 -26.79 0.06 1.85
C LEU A 31 -28.15 -0.62 2.04
N ARG A 32 -28.49 -1.53 1.14
CA ARG A 32 -29.72 -2.31 1.13
C ARG A 32 -29.39 -3.78 0.89
N ASP A 33 -30.30 -4.65 1.33
CA ASP A 33 -30.17 -6.08 1.12
C ASP A 33 -30.17 -6.41 -0.37
N LEU A 34 -29.30 -7.35 -0.76
CA LEU A 34 -29.28 -7.90 -2.10
C LEU A 34 -30.03 -9.22 -2.09
N THR A 35 -31.18 -9.26 -2.77
CA THR A 35 -32.13 -10.40 -2.70
C THR A 35 -31.54 -11.74 -3.12
N ASP A 36 -30.51 -11.72 -3.96
CA ASP A 36 -29.84 -12.87 -4.55
C ASP A 36 -28.47 -13.19 -3.93
N PHE A 37 -28.03 -12.43 -2.92
CA PHE A 37 -26.63 -12.50 -2.46
C PHE A 37 -26.44 -12.41 -0.95
N VAL A 38 -26.65 -11.24 -0.32
CA VAL A 38 -26.39 -11.03 1.11
C VAL A 38 -27.23 -9.87 1.67
N ASP A 39 -27.62 -9.97 2.94
CA ASP A 39 -28.32 -8.89 3.65
C ASP A 39 -27.36 -8.02 4.50
N VAL A 40 -27.77 -6.80 4.82
CA VAL A 40 -26.94 -5.86 5.60
C VAL A 40 -26.71 -6.38 7.02
N GLN A 41 -27.61 -7.23 7.52
CA GLN A 41 -27.52 -7.82 8.85
C GLN A 41 -26.41 -8.89 8.93
N ASP A 42 -26.17 -9.67 7.89
CA ASP A 42 -25.06 -10.61 7.74
C ASP A 42 -23.73 -9.89 7.77
N MET A 43 -23.62 -8.79 7.01
CA MET A 43 -22.44 -7.92 7.04
C MET A 43 -22.14 -7.44 8.46
N ALA A 44 -23.16 -7.01 9.20
CA ALA A 44 -23.01 -6.60 10.59
C ALA A 44 -22.58 -7.76 11.49
N ARG A 45 -23.20 -8.95 11.33
CA ARG A 45 -22.85 -10.16 12.09
C ARG A 45 -21.40 -10.60 11.85
N TRP A 46 -20.94 -10.61 10.61
CA TRP A 46 -19.57 -10.95 10.26
C TRP A 46 -18.58 -10.00 10.91
N ARG A 47 -18.83 -8.69 10.82
CA ARG A 47 -18.03 -7.67 11.54
C ARG A 47 -17.94 -7.96 13.04
N GLU A 48 -19.07 -8.22 13.70
CA GLU A 48 -19.08 -8.49 15.15
C GLU A 48 -18.29 -9.76 15.51
N ARG A 49 -18.44 -10.83 14.73
CA ARG A 49 -17.70 -12.09 14.95
C ARG A 49 -16.19 -11.90 14.79
N LEU A 50 -15.78 -11.14 13.77
CA LEU A 50 -14.37 -10.80 13.54
C LEU A 50 -13.80 -9.96 14.69
N MET A 51 -14.52 -8.91 15.11
CA MET A 51 -14.14 -8.08 16.26
C MET A 51 -14.05 -8.89 17.56
N GLN A 52 -14.99 -9.81 17.77
CA GLN A 52 -14.97 -10.71 18.92
C GLN A 52 -13.73 -11.61 18.89
N ALA A 53 -13.42 -12.26 17.76
CA ALA A 53 -12.24 -13.11 17.61
C ALA A 53 -10.94 -12.34 17.90
N ILE A 54 -10.84 -11.09 17.41
CA ILE A 54 -9.71 -10.20 17.67
C ILE A 54 -9.55 -9.93 19.18
N HIS A 55 -10.64 -9.56 19.86
CA HIS A 55 -10.59 -9.19 21.28
C HIS A 55 -10.36 -10.37 22.23
N ILE A 56 -10.88 -11.56 21.91
CA ILE A 56 -10.62 -12.78 22.70
C ILE A 56 -9.23 -13.37 22.40
N GLY A 57 -8.63 -13.01 21.26
CA GLY A 57 -7.26 -13.40 20.88
C GLY A 57 -7.15 -14.72 20.12
N PHE A 58 -8.26 -15.30 19.66
CA PHE A 58 -8.28 -16.51 18.84
C PHE A 58 -9.49 -16.52 17.89
N LEU A 59 -9.36 -17.24 16.78
CA LEU A 59 -10.46 -17.57 15.87
C LEU A 59 -10.94 -19.01 16.10
N ILE A 60 -12.13 -19.34 15.62
CA ILE A 60 -12.70 -20.69 15.65
C ILE A 60 -12.71 -21.23 14.22
N ASP A 61 -12.00 -22.34 13.97
CA ASP A 61 -12.01 -22.98 12.64
C ASP A 61 -13.34 -23.70 12.35
N ASP A 62 -13.47 -24.26 11.15
CA ASP A 62 -14.64 -25.02 10.69
C ASP A 62 -14.84 -26.36 11.42
N HIS A 63 -13.86 -26.81 12.20
CA HIS A 63 -13.93 -27.97 13.07
C HIS A 63 -14.24 -27.61 14.54
N GLY A 64 -14.35 -26.32 14.86
CA GLY A 64 -14.62 -25.82 16.20
C GLY A 64 -13.38 -25.69 17.10
N ASN A 65 -12.17 -25.78 16.56
CA ASN A 65 -10.94 -25.57 17.31
C ASN A 65 -10.61 -24.08 17.45
N GLU A 66 -10.06 -23.72 18.59
CA GLU A 66 -9.55 -22.36 18.85
C GLU A 66 -8.12 -22.22 18.31
N ILE A 67 -7.92 -21.27 17.38
CA ILE A 67 -6.62 -20.97 16.78
C ILE A 67 -6.16 -19.57 17.24
N PRO A 68 -5.08 -19.47 18.04
CA PRO A 68 -4.59 -18.19 18.54
C PRO A 68 -4.15 -17.22 17.44
N LEU A 69 -4.53 -15.95 17.58
CA LEU A 69 -4.09 -14.85 16.72
C LEU A 69 -2.72 -14.35 17.19
N SER A 70 -1.66 -15.08 16.82
CA SER A 70 -0.27 -14.77 17.23
C SER A 70 0.33 -13.60 16.45
N ALA A 71 1.35 -12.94 17.01
CA ALA A 71 2.03 -11.83 16.33
C ALA A 71 2.66 -12.20 14.96
N GLU A 72 2.95 -13.48 14.72
CA GLU A 72 3.56 -13.99 13.49
C GLU A 72 2.52 -14.33 12.41
N HIS A 73 1.44 -15.03 12.77
CA HIS A 73 0.47 -15.56 11.81
C HIS A 73 -0.91 -14.90 11.88
N GLY A 74 -1.21 -14.17 12.95
CA GLY A 74 -2.56 -13.65 13.21
C GLY A 74 -3.05 -12.66 12.17
N ILE A 75 -2.17 -11.80 11.64
CA ILE A 75 -2.56 -10.85 10.58
C ILE A 75 -2.88 -11.54 9.26
N ASP A 76 -2.13 -12.59 8.91
CA ASP A 76 -2.29 -13.37 7.69
C ASP A 76 -3.62 -14.13 7.72
N MET A 77 -3.87 -14.84 8.83
CA MET A 77 -5.15 -15.53 9.05
C MET A 77 -6.33 -14.55 9.02
N LEU A 78 -6.22 -13.39 9.70
CA LEU A 78 -7.26 -12.37 9.65
C LEU A 78 -7.48 -11.84 8.23
N GLY A 79 -6.41 -11.71 7.43
CA GLY A 79 -6.50 -11.36 6.02
C GLY A 79 -7.39 -12.32 5.24
N SER A 80 -7.12 -13.63 5.35
CA SER A 80 -7.91 -14.67 4.69
C SER A 80 -9.38 -14.69 5.15
N LEU A 81 -9.66 -14.35 6.41
CA LEU A 81 -11.02 -14.29 6.96
C LEU A 81 -11.78 -13.01 6.54
N LEU A 82 -11.09 -11.89 6.43
CA LEU A 82 -11.69 -10.58 6.15
C LEU A 82 -12.02 -10.37 4.68
N GLU A 83 -11.14 -10.84 3.78
CA GLU A 83 -11.28 -10.64 2.34
C GLU A 83 -12.64 -11.16 1.81
N ALA A 84 -13.08 -12.40 2.01
CA ALA A 84 -12.36 -13.59 2.46
C ALA A 84 -11.76 -14.35 1.26
N SER A 85 -10.72 -15.14 1.50
CA SER A 85 -10.07 -15.98 0.47
C SER A 85 -10.42 -17.46 0.65
N PHE A 86 -9.95 -18.29 -0.29
CA PHE A 86 -10.06 -19.75 -0.19
C PHE A 86 -9.42 -20.31 1.09
N ASP A 87 -8.41 -19.62 1.64
CA ASP A 87 -7.69 -20.03 2.83
C ASP A 87 -8.40 -19.63 4.14
N SER A 88 -9.60 -19.04 4.05
CA SER A 88 -10.42 -18.75 5.23
C SER A 88 -10.70 -20.02 6.03
N ARG A 89 -10.37 -19.99 7.32
CA ARG A 89 -10.49 -21.14 8.23
C ARG A 89 -11.93 -21.48 8.60
N ASN A 90 -12.88 -20.56 8.40
CA ASN A 90 -14.30 -20.79 8.67
C ASN A 90 -15.16 -19.76 7.91
N LEU A 91 -15.33 -19.98 6.60
CA LEU A 91 -16.07 -19.08 5.72
C LEU A 91 -17.55 -18.93 6.13
N GLU A 92 -18.19 -20.01 6.59
CA GLU A 92 -19.60 -19.97 7.00
C GLU A 92 -19.83 -19.09 8.23
N TYR A 93 -18.87 -19.07 9.15
CA TYR A 93 -18.97 -18.29 10.37
C TYR A 93 -18.50 -16.83 10.20
N TYR A 94 -17.32 -16.61 9.64
CA TYR A 94 -16.76 -15.25 9.49
C TYR A 94 -17.20 -14.52 8.23
N GLY A 95 -17.75 -15.25 7.26
CA GLY A 95 -18.34 -14.68 6.05
C GLY A 95 -17.32 -14.13 5.06
N ASN A 96 -17.79 -13.17 4.26
CA ASN A 96 -17.04 -12.62 3.14
C ASN A 96 -17.13 -11.07 3.14
N LEU A 97 -16.74 -10.47 4.26
CA LEU A 97 -17.07 -9.08 4.59
C LEU A 97 -16.54 -8.08 3.54
N HIS A 98 -15.24 -8.08 3.25
CA HIS A 98 -14.66 -7.12 2.31
C HIS A 98 -15.29 -7.23 0.91
N ASN A 99 -15.31 -8.42 0.31
CA ASN A 99 -15.86 -8.62 -1.03
C ASN A 99 -17.35 -8.33 -1.11
N SER A 100 -18.13 -8.72 -0.09
CA SER A 100 -19.58 -8.46 -0.07
C SER A 100 -19.89 -6.97 0.02
N GLY A 101 -19.05 -6.18 0.71
CA GLY A 101 -19.19 -4.72 0.73
C GLY A 101 -18.96 -4.08 -0.63
N HIS A 102 -17.97 -4.58 -1.40
CA HIS A 102 -17.78 -4.18 -2.80
C HIS A 102 -19.04 -4.44 -3.63
N VAL A 103 -19.62 -5.64 -3.53
CA VAL A 103 -20.84 -6.02 -4.27
C VAL A 103 -22.03 -5.15 -3.88
N MET A 104 -22.26 -4.96 -2.58
CA MET A 104 -23.36 -4.12 -2.07
C MET A 104 -23.23 -2.66 -2.53
N MET A 105 -22.03 -2.07 -2.46
CA MET A 105 -21.80 -0.70 -2.92
C MET A 105 -21.90 -0.57 -4.44
N ALA A 106 -21.49 -1.58 -5.19
CA ALA A 106 -21.59 -1.59 -6.64
C ALA A 106 -23.05 -1.69 -7.13
N ARG A 107 -23.90 -2.46 -6.43
CA ARG A 107 -25.31 -2.70 -6.80
C ARG A 107 -26.31 -1.80 -6.07
N ILE A 108 -25.86 -0.82 -5.29
CA ILE A 108 -26.72 0.02 -4.43
C ILE A 108 -27.85 0.76 -5.18
N HIS A 109 -27.67 1.03 -6.48
CA HIS A 109 -28.66 1.70 -7.33
C HIS A 109 -29.81 0.77 -7.77
N ASP A 110 -29.56 -0.55 -7.84
CA ASP A 110 -30.52 -1.59 -8.24
C ASP A 110 -30.33 -2.87 -7.40
N PRO A 111 -30.60 -2.82 -6.07
CA PRO A 111 -30.24 -3.90 -5.14
C PRO A 111 -31.05 -5.19 -5.35
N ASP A 112 -32.20 -5.13 -6.02
CA ASP A 112 -33.04 -6.29 -6.33
C ASP A 112 -33.03 -6.64 -7.83
N GLY A 113 -32.18 -5.98 -8.63
CA GLY A 113 -31.98 -6.26 -10.04
C GLY A 113 -33.19 -5.98 -10.94
N ARG A 114 -34.24 -5.30 -10.44
CA ARG A 114 -35.47 -5.05 -11.22
C ARG A 114 -35.23 -4.14 -12.42
N TYR A 115 -34.26 -3.23 -12.32
CA TYR A 115 -33.90 -2.29 -13.38
C TYR A 115 -32.92 -2.88 -14.39
N LYS A 116 -32.30 -4.02 -14.04
CA LYS A 116 -31.32 -4.74 -14.87
C LYS A 116 -30.15 -3.85 -15.25
N GLU A 117 -29.74 -3.00 -14.32
CA GLU A 117 -28.59 -2.12 -14.50
C GLU A 117 -27.28 -2.86 -14.22
N ASN A 118 -26.21 -2.44 -14.91
CA ASN A 118 -24.87 -2.95 -14.62
C ASN A 118 -24.39 -2.42 -13.26
N PRO A 119 -23.60 -3.19 -12.51
CA PRO A 119 -22.94 -2.69 -11.31
C PRO A 119 -22.10 -1.42 -11.56
N GLY A 120 -21.93 -0.61 -10.51
CA GLY A 120 -20.99 0.50 -10.50
C GLY A 120 -19.53 0.03 -10.39
N VAL A 121 -18.59 0.96 -10.45
CA VAL A 121 -17.13 0.67 -10.51
C VAL A 121 -16.57 -0.11 -9.32
N MET A 122 -17.27 -0.18 -8.19
CA MET A 122 -16.86 -1.00 -7.04
C MET A 122 -16.84 -2.50 -7.34
N SER A 123 -17.43 -2.96 -8.45
CA SER A 123 -17.43 -4.38 -8.85
C SER A 123 -16.16 -4.86 -9.55
N ASP A 124 -15.26 -3.97 -9.97
CA ASP A 124 -14.09 -4.32 -10.79
C ASP A 124 -12.82 -3.71 -10.19
N THR A 125 -11.78 -4.54 -10.00
CA THR A 125 -10.50 -4.13 -9.41
C THR A 125 -9.79 -3.04 -10.23
N SER A 126 -9.99 -3.00 -11.55
CA SER A 126 -9.43 -2.00 -12.45
C SER A 126 -10.11 -0.62 -12.36
N THR A 127 -11.30 -0.53 -11.74
CA THR A 127 -12.09 0.71 -11.67
C THR A 127 -12.46 1.16 -10.25
N SER A 128 -12.46 0.25 -9.27
CA SER A 128 -12.89 0.52 -7.90
C SER A 128 -12.13 1.67 -7.22
N LEU A 129 -10.83 1.79 -7.45
CA LEU A 129 -9.98 2.89 -6.91
C LEU A 129 -10.41 4.29 -7.37
N ARG A 130 -11.26 4.42 -8.40
CA ARG A 130 -11.74 5.71 -8.90
C ARG A 130 -12.86 6.29 -8.03
N ASP A 131 -13.56 5.44 -7.28
CA ASP A 131 -14.69 5.84 -6.44
C ASP A 131 -14.22 6.24 -5.04
N PRO A 132 -14.54 7.46 -4.55
CA PRO A 132 -14.20 7.87 -3.18
C PRO A 132 -14.65 6.89 -2.08
N ILE A 133 -15.74 6.13 -2.31
CA ILE A 133 -16.22 5.17 -1.32
C ILE A 133 -15.23 4.02 -1.09
N PHE A 134 -14.39 3.70 -2.08
CA PHE A 134 -13.33 2.70 -1.94
C PHE A 134 -12.49 2.99 -0.70
N TYR A 135 -12.03 4.24 -0.56
CA TYR A 135 -11.16 4.65 0.54
C TYR A 135 -11.87 4.66 1.89
N ARG A 136 -13.16 5.06 1.94
CA ARG A 136 -13.96 4.98 3.17
C ARG A 136 -14.15 3.52 3.62
N TYR A 137 -14.47 2.64 2.68
CA TYR A 137 -14.70 1.23 2.97
C TYR A 137 -13.41 0.51 3.35
N HIS A 138 -12.33 0.70 2.60
CA HIS A 138 -11.02 0.13 2.93
C HIS A 138 -10.45 0.70 4.23
N ARG A 139 -10.78 1.95 4.61
CA ARG A 139 -10.44 2.45 5.96
C ARG A 139 -11.23 1.74 7.06
N PHE A 140 -12.48 1.36 6.82
CA PHE A 140 -13.24 0.52 7.74
C PHE A 140 -12.62 -0.87 7.89
N ILE A 141 -12.21 -1.51 6.78
CA ILE A 141 -11.52 -2.80 6.83
C ILE A 141 -10.15 -2.67 7.51
N ASP A 142 -9.35 -1.66 7.18
CA ASP A 142 -8.08 -1.36 7.85
C ASP A 142 -8.27 -1.15 9.35
N ASN A 143 -9.35 -0.49 9.80
CA ASN A 143 -9.62 -0.36 11.23
C ASN A 143 -9.74 -1.72 11.94
N LEU A 144 -10.32 -2.76 11.31
CA LEU A 144 -10.37 -4.11 11.89
C LEU A 144 -8.96 -4.69 12.07
N PHE A 145 -8.09 -4.52 11.07
CA PHE A 145 -6.68 -4.88 11.22
C PHE A 145 -5.96 -4.05 12.29
N GLN A 146 -6.29 -2.76 12.43
CA GLN A 146 -5.71 -1.90 13.46
C GLN A 146 -6.12 -2.31 14.87
N GLU A 147 -7.36 -2.77 15.08
CA GLU A 147 -7.82 -3.33 16.37
C GLU A 147 -6.98 -4.55 16.75
N TYR A 148 -6.72 -5.45 15.80
CA TYR A 148 -5.79 -6.56 16.02
C TYR A 148 -4.36 -6.08 16.30
N LYS A 149 -3.83 -5.14 15.51
CA LYS A 149 -2.47 -4.60 15.75
C LYS A 149 -2.36 -3.91 17.11
N ALA A 150 -3.44 -3.40 17.66
CA ALA A 150 -3.48 -2.80 19.00
C ALA A 150 -3.45 -3.83 20.14
N THR A 151 -3.80 -5.10 19.90
CA THR A 151 -3.65 -6.17 20.90
C THR A 151 -2.21 -6.68 21.01
N LEU A 152 -1.37 -6.42 20.00
CA LEU A 152 0.01 -6.88 19.97
C LEU A 152 0.90 -6.10 20.97
N PRO A 153 1.94 -6.75 21.54
CA PRO A 153 2.94 -6.06 22.33
C PRO A 153 3.62 -4.95 21.53
N ILE A 154 3.83 -3.80 22.16
CA ILE A 154 4.54 -2.67 21.55
C ILE A 154 6.02 -3.03 21.39
N TYR A 155 6.65 -2.55 20.32
CA TYR A 155 8.09 -2.71 20.14
C TYR A 155 8.86 -2.02 21.24
N GLU A 156 9.76 -2.78 21.87
CA GLU A 156 10.75 -2.25 22.79
C GLU A 156 11.98 -1.78 22.03
N LYS A 157 12.86 -1.00 22.69
CA LYS A 157 14.10 -0.53 22.05
C LYS A 157 14.93 -1.67 21.47
N LYS A 158 14.98 -2.83 22.12
CA LYS A 158 15.70 -4.01 21.63
C LYS A 158 15.18 -4.56 20.28
N ASP A 159 13.88 -4.36 20.00
CA ASP A 159 13.25 -4.82 18.76
C ASP A 159 13.51 -3.84 17.60
N LEU A 160 13.86 -2.60 17.94
CA LEU A 160 14.07 -1.48 17.03
C LEU A 160 15.56 -1.18 16.78
N ASP A 161 16.40 -1.43 17.78
CA ASP A 161 17.81 -1.03 17.77
C ASP A 161 18.65 -1.92 16.84
N PHE A 162 19.67 -1.31 16.24
CA PHE A 162 20.71 -2.03 15.52
C PHE A 162 22.07 -1.65 16.13
N PRO A 163 22.50 -2.35 17.20
CA PRO A 163 23.64 -1.94 18.00
C PRO A 163 24.92 -1.72 17.19
N GLY A 164 25.52 -0.54 17.37
CA GLY A 164 26.75 -0.13 16.70
C GLY A 164 26.58 0.39 15.27
N VAL A 165 25.35 0.55 14.79
CA VAL A 165 25.03 1.24 13.53
C VAL A 165 24.30 2.53 13.85
N ASN A 166 24.91 3.66 13.47
CA ASN A 166 24.37 4.99 13.76
C ASN A 166 24.12 5.76 12.47
N ILE A 167 22.91 6.23 12.24
CA ILE A 167 22.63 7.16 11.14
C ILE A 167 23.08 8.56 11.59
N VAL A 168 23.99 9.17 10.83
CA VAL A 168 24.53 10.50 11.11
C VAL A 168 23.71 11.58 10.42
N ASN A 169 23.33 11.36 9.17
CA ASN A 169 22.55 12.30 8.38
C ASN A 169 21.85 11.60 7.22
N VAL A 170 20.68 12.12 6.84
CA VAL A 170 19.97 11.73 5.62
C VAL A 170 19.65 12.99 4.83
N THR A 171 19.97 13.00 3.54
CA THR A 171 19.68 14.12 2.64
C THR A 171 19.04 13.61 1.36
N VAL A 172 17.97 14.27 0.92
CA VAL A 172 17.39 14.07 -0.40
C VAL A 172 18.05 15.04 -1.37
N ASN A 173 18.85 14.49 -2.29
CA ASN A 173 19.48 15.25 -3.36
C ASN A 173 18.49 15.37 -4.52
N ALA A 174 17.83 16.52 -4.58
CA ALA A 174 17.03 16.98 -5.72
C ALA A 174 17.62 18.29 -6.26
N LYS A 175 16.90 18.98 -7.16
CA LYS A 175 17.32 20.31 -7.65
C LYS A 175 17.59 21.30 -6.51
N VAL A 176 16.79 21.21 -5.45
CA VAL A 176 17.04 21.86 -4.16
C VAL A 176 17.08 20.76 -3.11
N PRO A 177 18.11 20.67 -2.26
CA PRO A 177 18.20 19.65 -1.22
C PRO A 177 16.94 19.61 -0.35
N ASN A 178 16.44 18.41 -0.06
CA ASN A 178 15.23 18.14 0.74
C ASN A 178 13.93 18.73 0.17
N VAL A 179 13.89 19.14 -1.10
CA VAL A 179 12.67 19.58 -1.79
C VAL A 179 12.43 18.75 -3.04
N VAL A 180 11.38 17.91 -3.00
CA VAL A 180 10.93 17.11 -4.15
C VAL A 180 9.86 17.90 -4.91
N ASN A 181 10.07 18.10 -6.20
CA ASN A 181 9.06 18.76 -7.04
C ASN A 181 8.16 17.72 -7.70
N THR A 182 6.86 17.99 -7.70
CA THR A 182 5.86 17.24 -8.46
C THR A 182 5.21 18.13 -9.52
N PHE A 183 4.62 17.54 -10.55
CA PHE A 183 3.98 18.26 -11.66
C PHE A 183 3.02 17.33 -12.42
N MET A 184 2.12 17.91 -13.22
CA MET A 184 1.35 17.13 -14.21
C MET A 184 2.19 16.87 -15.45
N LYS A 185 2.06 15.67 -16.01
CA LYS A 185 2.74 15.23 -17.22
C LYS A 185 1.71 14.66 -18.20
N ASP A 186 1.80 15.12 -19.44
CA ASP A 186 1.06 14.57 -20.56
C ASP A 186 1.57 13.19 -20.94
N SER A 187 0.65 12.27 -21.22
CA SER A 187 0.92 10.95 -21.76
C SER A 187 -0.13 10.58 -22.81
N LEU A 188 0.18 9.57 -23.62
CA LEU A 188 -0.68 9.06 -24.69
C LEU A 188 -0.97 7.57 -24.44
N LEU A 189 -2.25 7.20 -24.42
CA LEU A 189 -2.68 5.80 -24.37
C LEU A 189 -3.18 5.38 -25.75
N GLU A 190 -2.65 4.29 -26.28
CA GLU A 190 -3.10 3.70 -27.54
C GLU A 190 -4.29 2.75 -27.31
N LEU A 191 -5.40 3.03 -27.98
CA LEU A 191 -6.65 2.28 -27.82
C LEU A 191 -6.84 1.17 -28.86
N SER A 192 -6.05 1.19 -29.93
CA SER A 192 -6.23 0.32 -31.10
C SER A 192 -6.11 -1.18 -30.82
N HIS A 193 -5.51 -1.56 -29.69
CA HIS A 193 -5.41 -2.96 -29.27
C HIS A 193 -6.63 -3.44 -28.47
N GLY A 194 -7.37 -2.54 -27.83
CA GLY A 194 -8.57 -2.87 -27.05
C GLY A 194 -9.89 -2.54 -27.75
N ILE A 195 -9.86 -1.65 -28.75
CA ILE A 195 -11.04 -1.20 -29.49
C ILE A 195 -10.81 -1.35 -30.99
N SER A 196 -11.74 -2.01 -31.69
CA SER A 196 -11.69 -2.11 -33.15
C SER A 196 -11.91 -0.74 -33.77
N MET A 197 -10.82 -0.10 -34.22
CA MET A 197 -10.83 1.22 -34.84
C MET A 197 -10.03 1.22 -36.14
N LYS A 198 -10.39 2.13 -37.07
CA LYS A 198 -9.62 2.33 -38.30
C LYS A 198 -8.34 3.12 -38.00
N GLY A 199 -7.21 2.43 -37.90
CA GLY A 199 -5.90 3.03 -37.69
C GLY A 199 -5.51 3.18 -36.22
N GLN A 200 -4.37 3.84 -35.99
CA GLN A 200 -3.84 4.07 -34.66
C GLN A 200 -4.56 5.24 -33.98
N VAL A 201 -5.29 4.96 -32.90
CA VAL A 201 -6.00 5.97 -32.11
C VAL A 201 -5.34 6.07 -30.75
N LYS A 202 -4.94 7.30 -30.40
CA LYS A 202 -4.33 7.62 -29.11
C LYS A 202 -5.17 8.66 -28.37
N VAL A 203 -5.36 8.45 -27.08
CA VAL A 203 -5.98 9.42 -26.17
C VAL A 203 -4.90 10.08 -25.34
N LYS A 204 -4.93 11.41 -25.29
CA LYS A 204 -4.09 12.20 -24.41
C LYS A 204 -4.72 12.24 -23.01
N TYR A 205 -3.92 11.98 -21.99
CA TYR A 205 -4.30 12.15 -20.60
C TYR A 205 -3.14 12.75 -19.80
N GLU A 206 -3.46 13.32 -18.66
CA GLU A 206 -2.48 13.88 -17.72
C GLU A 206 -2.42 13.04 -16.46
N HIS A 207 -1.22 12.87 -15.92
CA HIS A 207 -1.00 12.20 -14.65
C HIS A 207 0.03 12.96 -13.80
N LEU A 208 0.02 12.72 -12.48
CA LEU A 208 1.04 13.22 -11.59
C LEU A 208 2.40 12.62 -11.95
N SER A 209 3.48 13.37 -11.74
CA SER A 209 4.86 12.91 -11.86
C SER A 209 5.74 13.73 -10.91
N HIS A 210 6.98 13.29 -10.69
CA HIS A 210 7.97 14.02 -9.90
C HIS A 210 9.31 14.15 -10.63
N ASP A 211 10.13 15.13 -10.22
CA ASP A 211 11.54 15.20 -10.61
C ASP A 211 12.29 14.01 -9.97
N PRO A 212 13.28 13.39 -10.65
CA PRO A 212 14.09 12.33 -10.04
C PRO A 212 14.92 12.90 -8.89
N PHE A 213 15.15 12.09 -7.87
CA PHE A 213 15.96 12.44 -6.70
C PHE A 213 16.73 11.23 -6.16
N THR A 214 17.70 11.49 -5.30
CA THR A 214 18.58 10.46 -4.73
C THR A 214 18.72 10.65 -3.22
N TYR A 215 18.60 9.58 -2.44
CA TYR A 215 18.91 9.58 -1.02
C TYR A 215 20.42 9.46 -0.81
N SER A 216 20.99 10.30 0.04
CA SER A 216 22.33 10.11 0.62
C SER A 216 22.19 9.90 2.12
N ILE A 217 22.56 8.71 2.58
CA ILE A 217 22.44 8.29 3.98
C ILE A 217 23.85 8.07 4.52
N SER A 218 24.30 8.94 5.42
CA SER A 218 25.58 8.83 6.10
C SER A 218 25.42 7.97 7.35
N VAL A 219 26.19 6.88 7.43
CA VAL A 219 26.09 5.88 8.50
C VAL A 219 27.47 5.65 9.11
N GLU A 220 27.54 5.51 10.43
CA GLU A 220 28.74 5.12 11.15
C GLU A 220 28.56 3.73 11.76
N ASN A 221 29.41 2.78 11.35
CA ASN A 221 29.45 1.43 11.87
C ASN A 221 30.62 1.30 12.86
N THR A 222 30.29 1.11 14.14
CA THR A 222 31.26 0.99 15.25
C THR A 222 31.50 -0.46 15.69
N THR A 223 30.96 -1.47 15.00
CA THR A 223 31.04 -2.89 15.45
C THR A 223 32.38 -3.56 15.12
N GLY A 224 33.30 -2.86 14.46
CA GLY A 224 34.64 -3.37 14.09
C GLY A 224 34.67 -4.38 12.93
N GLY A 225 33.51 -4.76 12.38
CA GLY A 225 33.37 -5.68 11.25
C GLY A 225 32.27 -5.22 10.28
N ALA A 226 32.29 -5.75 9.06
CA ALA A 226 31.27 -5.45 8.06
C ALA A 226 29.89 -5.96 8.53
N LYS A 227 28.84 -5.18 8.29
CA LYS A 227 27.46 -5.50 8.64
C LYS A 227 26.57 -5.41 7.42
N GLN A 228 25.59 -6.30 7.32
CA GLN A 228 24.56 -6.24 6.29
C GLN A 228 23.32 -5.58 6.90
N ALA A 229 22.84 -4.51 6.28
CA ALA A 229 21.70 -3.74 6.75
C ALA A 229 20.56 -3.78 5.74
N THR A 230 19.32 -3.89 6.23
CA THR A 230 18.12 -3.55 5.48
C THR A 230 17.83 -2.07 5.73
N VAL A 231 17.89 -1.25 4.67
CA VAL A 231 17.50 0.16 4.72
C VAL A 231 16.01 0.25 4.42
N ARG A 232 15.24 0.87 5.32
CA ARG A 232 13.79 1.08 5.21
C ARG A 232 13.52 2.57 5.16
N ILE A 233 12.82 3.03 4.12
CA ILE A 233 12.52 4.44 3.91
C ILE A 233 11.01 4.63 3.86
N PHE A 234 10.49 5.54 4.69
CA PHE A 234 9.08 5.90 4.72
C PHE A 234 8.90 7.43 4.64
N LEU A 235 7.72 7.86 4.23
CA LEU A 235 7.32 9.27 4.19
C LEU A 235 6.00 9.47 4.92
N GLY A 236 5.94 10.39 5.87
CA GLY A 236 4.72 10.70 6.63
C GLY A 236 4.46 12.20 6.70
N PRO A 237 3.20 12.68 6.53
CA PRO A 237 2.87 14.10 6.61
C PRO A 237 3.06 14.61 8.05
N ILE A 238 3.58 15.83 8.23
CA ILE A 238 3.81 16.40 9.57
C ILE A 238 2.51 16.94 10.19
N HIS A 239 1.65 17.52 9.35
CA HIS A 239 0.45 18.24 9.79
C HIS A 239 -0.83 17.65 9.18
N ASP A 240 -1.93 17.77 9.92
CA ASP A 240 -3.29 17.53 9.44
C ASP A 240 -3.78 18.67 8.51
N GLU A 241 -5.03 18.56 8.03
CA GLU A 241 -5.65 19.55 7.15
C GLU A 241 -5.92 20.91 7.81
N LEU A 242 -5.93 20.96 9.15
CA LEU A 242 -6.10 22.18 9.95
C LEU A 242 -4.75 22.82 10.33
N GLY A 243 -3.64 22.16 10.01
CA GLY A 243 -2.28 22.60 10.32
C GLY A 243 -1.78 22.16 11.69
N ASN A 244 -2.50 21.28 12.41
CA ASN A 244 -2.02 20.73 13.68
C ASN A 244 -0.99 19.63 13.39
N ARG A 245 0.05 19.56 14.23
CA ARG A 245 1.05 18.50 14.13
C ARG A 245 0.49 17.17 14.64
N PHE A 246 0.64 16.11 13.85
CA PHE A 246 0.21 14.78 14.26
C PHE A 246 0.97 14.26 15.47
N GLN A 247 0.29 13.50 16.34
CA GLN A 247 0.97 12.64 17.29
C GLN A 247 1.55 11.43 16.57
N LEU A 248 2.72 10.93 17.00
CA LEU A 248 3.43 9.86 16.29
C LEU A 248 2.58 8.58 16.12
N ASN A 249 1.76 8.23 17.11
CA ASN A 249 0.85 7.08 17.03
C ASN A 249 -0.28 7.25 16.00
N GLU A 250 -0.75 8.47 15.76
CA GLU A 250 -1.73 8.76 14.71
C GLU A 250 -1.01 8.82 13.35
N GLN A 251 0.14 9.48 13.33
CA GLN A 251 1.00 9.64 12.16
C GLN A 251 1.41 8.30 11.55
N ARG A 252 1.60 7.24 12.37
CA ARG A 252 1.94 5.88 11.92
C ARG A 252 1.03 5.36 10.81
N ARG A 253 -0.26 5.75 10.80
CA ARG A 253 -1.26 5.35 9.79
C ARG A 253 -1.10 6.04 8.43
N PHE A 254 -0.25 7.07 8.36
CA PHE A 254 -0.01 7.89 7.18
C PHE A 254 1.40 7.74 6.62
N PHE A 255 2.27 6.95 7.26
CA PHE A 255 3.57 6.63 6.69
C PHE A 255 3.38 5.69 5.51
N ILE A 256 3.82 6.14 4.34
CA ILE A 256 3.91 5.34 3.12
C ILE A 256 5.34 4.82 2.97
N GLU A 257 5.49 3.57 2.52
CA GLU A 257 6.80 3.02 2.19
C GLU A 257 7.29 3.66 0.89
N LEU A 258 8.55 4.12 0.88
CA LEU A 258 9.21 4.64 -0.31
C LEU A 258 10.24 3.66 -0.89
N ASP A 259 10.92 2.90 -0.04
CA ASP A 259 11.94 1.94 -0.47
C ASP A 259 12.35 0.98 0.66
N LYS A 260 12.79 -0.21 0.27
CA LYS A 260 13.38 -1.24 1.13
C LYS A 260 14.46 -1.99 0.36
N PHE A 261 15.70 -1.90 0.82
CA PHE A 261 16.82 -2.54 0.12
C PHE A 261 17.97 -2.93 1.05
N ARG A 262 18.81 -3.86 0.59
CA ARG A 262 19.99 -4.32 1.33
C ARG A 262 21.20 -3.42 1.02
N SER A 263 22.01 -3.14 2.04
CA SER A 263 23.28 -2.44 1.91
C SER A 263 24.34 -3.02 2.85
N GLU A 264 25.57 -3.15 2.36
CA GLU A 264 26.71 -3.55 3.18
C GLU A 264 27.40 -2.33 3.78
N LEU A 265 27.68 -2.38 5.09
CA LEU A 265 28.30 -1.33 5.87
C LEU A 265 29.69 -1.78 6.32
N GLN A 266 30.74 -1.16 5.79
CA GLN A 266 32.11 -1.39 6.27
C GLN A 266 32.32 -0.73 7.64
N PRO A 267 33.30 -1.17 8.45
CA PRO A 267 33.65 -0.48 9.69
C PRO A 267 33.98 1.00 9.45
N GLY A 268 33.50 1.89 10.31
CA GLY A 268 33.66 3.34 10.20
C GLY A 268 32.55 4.02 9.41
N LYS A 269 32.89 5.10 8.69
CA LYS A 269 31.93 5.96 7.99
C LYS A 269 31.57 5.40 6.61
N ASN A 270 30.28 5.30 6.33
CA ASN A 270 29.71 4.86 5.06
C ASN A 270 28.78 5.94 4.51
N THR A 271 28.62 5.98 3.20
CA THR A 271 27.58 6.79 2.54
C THR A 271 26.83 5.91 1.57
N ILE A 272 25.58 5.63 1.90
CA ILE A 272 24.67 4.87 1.03
C ILE A 272 24.00 5.86 0.08
N THR A 273 24.04 5.56 -1.21
CA THR A 273 23.38 6.35 -2.25
C THR A 273 22.32 5.49 -2.93
N ARG A 274 21.08 5.99 -3.03
CA ARG A 274 19.95 5.26 -3.61
C ARG A 274 19.07 6.17 -4.44
N LYS A 275 18.80 5.82 -5.70
CA LYS A 275 17.95 6.64 -6.59
C LYS A 275 16.48 6.33 -6.38
N SER A 276 15.62 7.32 -6.58
CA SER A 276 14.16 7.14 -6.54
C SER A 276 13.65 6.09 -7.54
N SER A 277 14.31 6.00 -8.71
CA SER A 277 13.97 5.04 -9.78
C SER A 277 14.33 3.59 -9.45
N GLU A 278 15.03 3.35 -8.33
CA GLU A 278 15.40 2.01 -7.88
C GLU A 278 14.47 1.52 -6.76
N SER A 279 13.42 2.28 -6.42
CA SER A 279 12.48 1.98 -5.34
C SER A 279 11.91 0.57 -5.45
N SER A 280 11.95 -0.17 -4.34
CA SER A 280 11.37 -1.51 -4.19
C SER A 280 9.83 -1.54 -4.20
N VAL A 281 9.19 -0.36 -4.23
CA VAL A 281 7.73 -0.18 -4.19
C VAL A 281 7.17 -0.08 -5.60
N THR A 282 7.96 0.45 -6.54
CA THR A 282 7.50 0.83 -7.86
C THR A 282 7.92 -0.17 -8.93
N VAL A 283 7.08 -0.35 -9.94
CA VAL A 283 7.47 -1.10 -11.15
C VAL A 283 8.31 -0.21 -12.06
N SER A 284 9.48 -0.71 -12.45
CA SER A 284 10.50 0.06 -13.18
C SER A 284 10.12 0.31 -14.65
N ARG A 285 9.38 -0.61 -15.29
CA ARG A 285 8.91 -0.46 -16.68
C ARG A 285 7.75 -1.40 -16.99
N THR A 286 6.65 -0.86 -17.49
CA THR A 286 5.60 -1.65 -18.16
C THR A 286 5.78 -1.50 -19.68
N PRO A 287 6.15 -2.56 -20.41
CA PRO A 287 6.36 -2.46 -21.86
C PRO A 287 5.03 -2.17 -22.58
N SER A 288 5.07 -1.37 -23.64
CA SER A 288 3.90 -1.15 -24.49
C SER A 288 3.60 -2.38 -25.36
N PHE A 289 2.38 -2.50 -25.86
CA PHE A 289 2.02 -3.58 -26.78
C PHE A 289 2.92 -3.62 -28.02
N SER A 290 3.26 -2.45 -28.57
CA SER A 290 4.19 -2.33 -29.71
C SER A 290 5.60 -2.83 -29.38
N GLN A 291 6.08 -2.61 -28.15
CA GLN A 291 7.38 -3.10 -27.68
C GLN A 291 7.38 -4.62 -27.55
N LEU A 292 6.32 -5.19 -26.95
CA LEU A 292 6.14 -6.63 -26.85
C LEU A 292 6.06 -7.30 -28.23
N GLN A 293 5.33 -6.69 -29.19
CA GLN A 293 5.29 -7.18 -30.57
C GLN A 293 6.66 -7.13 -31.27
N ALA A 294 7.51 -6.16 -30.92
CA ALA A 294 8.87 -6.05 -31.42
C ALA A 294 9.86 -6.99 -30.71
N GLY A 295 9.40 -7.77 -29.72
CA GLY A 295 10.25 -8.65 -28.89
C GLY A 295 11.03 -7.92 -27.79
N GLU A 296 10.76 -6.63 -27.54
CA GLU A 296 11.38 -5.89 -26.45
C GLU A 296 10.70 -6.22 -25.11
N GLY A 297 11.48 -6.67 -24.13
CA GLY A 297 10.93 -7.04 -22.82
C GLY A 297 10.16 -8.36 -22.83
N VAL A 298 10.43 -9.24 -23.80
CA VAL A 298 9.93 -10.61 -23.83
C VAL A 298 11.07 -11.52 -23.35
N SER A 299 11.03 -11.91 -22.08
CA SER A 299 11.73 -13.10 -21.60
C SER A 299 10.69 -14.13 -21.20
N GLU A 300 10.98 -15.43 -21.32
CA GLU A 300 10.07 -16.52 -20.90
C GLU A 300 9.64 -16.39 -19.43
N ASP A 301 10.43 -15.64 -18.68
CA ASP A 301 10.30 -15.31 -17.28
C ASP A 301 9.32 -14.15 -16.95
N LEU A 302 8.98 -13.27 -17.91
CA LEU A 302 8.13 -12.10 -17.68
C LEU A 302 6.64 -12.46 -17.79
N THR A 303 6.04 -12.84 -16.65
CA THR A 303 4.59 -13.09 -16.51
C THR A 303 3.81 -11.82 -16.11
N GLU A 304 2.47 -11.86 -16.14
CA GLU A 304 1.60 -10.76 -15.67
C GLU A 304 1.96 -10.25 -14.26
N TYR A 305 2.46 -11.14 -13.39
CA TYR A 305 2.98 -10.82 -12.06
C TYR A 305 4.01 -9.66 -12.08
N CYS A 306 4.82 -9.57 -13.13
CA CYS A 306 5.86 -8.55 -13.28
C CYS A 306 5.28 -7.16 -13.63
N SER A 307 3.98 -7.08 -13.89
CA SER A 307 3.25 -5.81 -14.03
C SER A 307 2.70 -5.32 -12.68
N CYS A 308 2.77 -6.13 -11.63
CA CYS A 308 2.44 -5.70 -10.28
C CYS A 308 3.52 -4.74 -9.78
N GLY A 309 3.08 -3.58 -9.32
CA GLY A 309 3.91 -2.60 -8.65
C GLY A 309 3.25 -1.24 -8.63
N TRP A 310 3.65 -0.39 -7.69
CA TRP A 310 3.14 0.97 -7.67
C TRP A 310 3.66 1.76 -8.88
N PRO A 311 2.86 2.62 -9.52
CA PRO A 311 3.37 3.41 -10.64
C PRO A 311 4.49 4.35 -10.16
N GLU A 312 5.63 4.36 -10.86
CA GLU A 312 6.79 5.20 -10.51
C GLU A 312 6.40 6.67 -10.32
N HIS A 313 5.56 7.19 -11.21
CA HIS A 313 5.11 8.57 -11.20
C HIS A 313 4.20 8.93 -9.99
N MET A 314 3.79 7.93 -9.19
CA MET A 314 3.01 8.06 -7.96
C MET A 314 3.83 7.77 -6.70
N LEU A 315 5.17 7.61 -6.78
CA LEU A 315 6.04 7.28 -5.63
C LEU A 315 5.89 8.25 -4.46
N VAL A 316 5.68 9.55 -4.74
CA VAL A 316 5.50 10.59 -3.73
C VAL A 316 4.11 11.25 -3.86
N PRO A 317 3.52 11.73 -2.75
CA PRO A 317 2.27 12.49 -2.79
C PRO A 317 2.41 13.76 -3.63
N ARG A 318 1.29 14.31 -4.10
CA ARG A 318 1.30 15.57 -4.88
C ARG A 318 1.93 16.74 -4.12
N GLY A 319 1.69 16.87 -2.82
CA GLY A 319 2.06 18.05 -2.05
C GLY A 319 1.26 19.29 -2.45
N THR A 320 1.81 20.49 -2.20
CA THR A 320 1.14 21.77 -2.50
C THR A 320 2.08 22.75 -3.20
N HIS A 321 1.53 23.81 -3.80
CA HIS A 321 2.32 24.88 -4.43
C HIS A 321 3.31 25.57 -3.46
N LYS A 322 2.94 25.65 -2.17
CA LYS A 322 3.81 26.23 -1.12
C LYS A 322 4.91 25.28 -0.66
N GLY A 323 4.81 23.99 -1.00
CA GLY A 323 5.58 22.93 -0.37
C GLY A 323 4.85 22.42 0.87
N MET A 324 4.49 21.14 0.86
CA MET A 324 3.91 20.45 2.02
C MET A 324 5.02 19.75 2.80
N ASP A 325 5.00 19.85 4.12
CA ASP A 325 6.03 19.30 5.00
C ASP A 325 5.78 17.82 5.33
N PHE A 326 6.82 17.01 5.18
CA PHE A 326 6.84 15.59 5.49
C PHE A 326 8.07 15.23 6.33
N TYR A 327 7.93 14.19 7.15
CA TYR A 327 9.10 13.45 7.65
C TYR A 327 9.49 12.39 6.64
N LEU A 328 10.73 12.46 6.16
CA LEU A 328 11.42 11.32 5.59
C LEU A 328 12.03 10.51 6.74
N PHE A 329 11.46 9.33 6.99
CA PHE A 329 11.96 8.41 7.97
C PHE A 329 12.88 7.39 7.32
N VAL A 330 14.08 7.19 7.89
CA VAL A 330 15.01 6.14 7.47
C VAL A 330 15.38 5.29 8.69
N MET A 331 15.32 3.98 8.53
CA MET A 331 15.74 3.01 9.54
C MET A 331 16.66 1.96 8.92
N LEU A 332 17.72 1.60 9.63
CA LEU A 332 18.59 0.48 9.27
C LEU A 332 18.36 -0.68 10.25
N THR A 333 18.00 -1.86 9.74
CA THR A 333 17.85 -3.09 10.53
C THR A 333 18.88 -4.14 10.15
N ASP A 334 19.15 -5.08 11.06
CA ASP A 334 20.10 -6.17 10.84
C ASP A 334 19.58 -7.18 9.81
N TYR A 335 20.22 -7.24 8.64
CA TYR A 335 19.79 -8.12 7.55
C TYR A 335 19.88 -9.61 7.92
N ASP A 336 20.80 -10.00 8.81
CA ASP A 336 20.91 -11.40 9.22
C ASP A 336 19.67 -11.87 9.99
N GLN A 337 18.94 -10.92 10.61
CA GLN A 337 17.66 -11.16 11.28
C GLN A 337 16.45 -10.98 10.37
N ASP A 338 16.55 -10.11 9.37
CA ASP A 338 15.47 -9.82 8.42
C ASP A 338 15.39 -10.84 7.29
N GLY A 339 16.53 -11.35 6.84
CA GLY A 339 16.65 -12.19 5.66
C GLY A 339 15.91 -13.52 5.80
N VAL A 340 15.27 -13.93 4.71
CA VAL A 340 14.63 -15.24 4.58
C VAL A 340 15.58 -16.17 3.81
N ASN A 341 15.92 -17.32 4.39
CA ASN A 341 16.76 -18.33 3.74
C ASN A 341 16.06 -18.85 2.48
N GLY A 342 16.79 -18.92 1.36
CA GLY A 342 16.29 -19.51 0.11
C GLY A 342 16.02 -18.53 -1.04
N LEU A 343 16.33 -17.23 -0.88
CA LEU A 343 16.39 -16.28 -1.99
C LEU A 343 17.58 -16.65 -2.89
N GLY A 344 17.35 -17.52 -3.88
CA GLY A 344 18.30 -17.82 -4.94
C GLY A 344 18.60 -16.55 -5.74
N GLY A 345 19.84 -16.39 -6.21
CA GLY A 345 20.36 -15.19 -6.90
C GLY A 345 19.73 -14.85 -8.25
N SER A 346 18.48 -15.26 -8.49
CA SER A 346 17.70 -15.01 -9.71
C SER A 346 16.22 -14.76 -9.36
N ALA A 347 15.96 -13.88 -8.40
CA ALA A 347 14.58 -13.48 -8.07
C ALA A 347 13.98 -12.68 -9.25
N LEU A 348 13.08 -13.34 -9.96
CA LEU A 348 12.33 -12.79 -11.06
C LEU A 348 11.39 -11.68 -10.58
N CYS A 349 11.35 -10.55 -11.29
CA CYS A 349 10.40 -9.46 -11.03
C CYS A 349 10.45 -8.97 -9.58
N SER A 350 11.67 -8.71 -9.12
CA SER A 350 12.00 -8.30 -7.76
C SER A 350 12.14 -6.77 -7.60
N ASP A 351 11.68 -5.99 -8.58
CA ASP A 351 11.70 -4.52 -8.52
C ASP A 351 10.58 -3.97 -7.63
N ALA A 352 9.40 -4.58 -7.59
CA ALA A 352 8.25 -4.14 -6.77
C ALA A 352 7.97 -5.01 -5.53
N VAL A 353 9.01 -5.61 -4.93
CA VAL A 353 8.88 -6.59 -3.84
C VAL A 353 8.15 -6.07 -2.60
N SER A 354 8.15 -4.76 -2.34
CA SER A 354 7.52 -4.21 -1.14
C SER A 354 6.02 -4.51 -1.09
N TYR A 355 5.31 -4.34 -2.21
CA TYR A 355 3.85 -4.53 -2.30
C TYR A 355 3.44 -5.79 -3.04
N CYS A 356 4.27 -6.30 -3.94
CA CYS A 356 3.93 -7.48 -4.74
C CYS A 356 4.57 -8.76 -4.21
N GLY A 357 5.59 -8.67 -3.36
CA GLY A 357 6.40 -9.81 -2.96
C GLY A 357 7.30 -10.31 -4.09
N ALA A 358 7.86 -11.50 -3.94
CA ALA A 358 8.69 -12.15 -4.95
C ALA A 358 7.98 -13.38 -5.53
N LYS A 359 7.99 -13.54 -6.85
CA LYS A 359 7.31 -14.63 -7.53
C LYS A 359 7.86 -15.99 -7.08
N ASP A 360 6.96 -16.91 -6.73
CA ASP A 360 7.25 -18.28 -6.28
C ASP A 360 8.23 -18.35 -5.09
N GLN A 361 8.32 -17.27 -4.31
CA GLN A 361 9.23 -17.15 -3.18
C GLN A 361 8.49 -16.59 -1.96
N LYS A 362 9.04 -16.86 -0.78
CA LYS A 362 8.58 -16.20 0.45
C LYS A 362 8.86 -14.70 0.36
N TYR A 363 8.02 -13.90 1.01
CA TYR A 363 8.26 -12.47 1.15
C TYR A 363 9.67 -12.24 1.74
N PRO A 364 10.53 -11.42 1.11
CA PRO A 364 11.97 -11.39 1.37
C PRO A 364 12.36 -10.58 2.62
N ASP A 365 11.49 -10.51 3.62
CA ASP A 365 11.67 -9.76 4.87
C ASP A 365 10.83 -10.41 5.98
N LYS A 366 11.48 -10.85 7.06
CA LYS A 366 10.80 -11.45 8.22
C LYS A 366 10.07 -10.42 9.09
N LYS A 367 10.41 -9.13 8.98
CA LYS A 367 9.70 -8.09 9.75
C LYS A 367 8.27 -7.95 9.22
N PRO A 368 7.28 -7.65 10.09
CA PRO A 368 5.93 -7.37 9.63
C PRO A 368 5.91 -6.28 8.55
N MET A 369 5.06 -6.43 7.53
CA MET A 369 4.85 -5.38 6.54
C MET A 369 4.42 -4.08 7.24
N GLY A 370 5.09 -2.98 6.93
CA GLY A 370 4.90 -1.69 7.60
C GLY A 370 5.75 -1.47 8.87
N PHE A 371 6.60 -2.42 9.27
CA PHE A 371 7.55 -2.20 10.39
C PHE A 371 8.42 -0.96 10.14
N PRO A 372 8.60 -0.05 11.13
CA PRO A 372 8.21 -0.17 12.55
C PRO A 372 6.86 0.50 12.92
N PHE A 373 6.04 0.89 11.95
CA PHE A 373 4.81 1.66 12.15
C PHE A 373 3.53 0.83 12.25
N ASP A 374 3.62 -0.50 12.10
CA ASP A 374 2.47 -1.40 12.13
C ASP A 374 1.87 -1.56 13.54
N ARG A 375 2.64 -1.32 14.61
CA ARG A 375 2.20 -1.42 16.00
C ARG A 375 1.99 -0.06 16.66
N VAL A 376 1.25 -0.06 17.77
CA VAL A 376 0.99 1.15 18.58
C VAL A 376 2.31 1.74 19.09
N ILE A 377 2.43 3.07 19.03
CA ILE A 377 3.58 3.82 19.52
C ILE A 377 3.17 4.62 20.75
N LYS A 378 3.78 4.36 21.91
CA LYS A 378 3.51 5.12 23.16
C LYS A 378 4.35 6.38 23.33
N ALA A 379 5.45 6.49 22.59
CA ALA A 379 6.32 7.67 22.61
C ALA A 379 5.53 8.92 22.18
N ARG A 380 5.66 10.01 22.94
CA ARG A 380 4.98 11.28 22.66
C ARG A 380 5.76 12.14 21.69
N THR A 381 7.06 11.91 21.60
CA THR A 381 7.96 12.66 20.72
C THR A 381 8.78 11.71 19.84
N ILE A 382 9.24 12.23 18.71
CA ILE A 382 10.16 11.51 17.82
C ILE A 382 11.42 11.08 18.59
N ALA A 383 11.99 11.96 19.40
CA ALA A 383 13.20 11.67 20.18
C ALA A 383 13.03 10.51 21.18
N GLU A 384 11.83 10.33 21.74
CA GLU A 384 11.52 9.19 22.62
C GLU A 384 11.42 7.86 21.84
N PHE A 385 10.93 7.91 20.60
CA PHE A 385 10.78 6.74 19.73
C PHE A 385 12.10 6.34 19.06
N SER A 386 12.92 7.31 18.67
CA SER A 386 14.13 7.08 17.87
C SER A 386 15.20 6.27 18.61
N THR A 387 15.77 5.32 17.89
CA THR A 387 17.05 4.65 18.19
C THR A 387 18.16 5.24 17.30
N THR A 388 19.43 4.86 17.52
CA THR A 388 20.56 5.47 16.79
C THR A 388 20.60 5.07 15.32
N ASN A 389 19.97 3.95 14.97
CA ASN A 389 19.78 3.45 13.61
C ASN A 389 18.52 4.02 12.92
N MET A 390 17.93 5.10 13.45
CA MET A 390 16.78 5.80 12.87
C MET A 390 17.08 7.28 12.62
N SER A 391 16.44 7.85 11.60
CA SER A 391 16.48 9.29 11.32
C SER A 391 15.10 9.77 10.85
N PHE A 392 14.70 10.94 11.34
CA PHE A 392 13.55 11.71 10.82
C PHE A 392 14.08 13.01 10.23
N THR A 393 14.02 13.14 8.91
CA THR A 393 14.49 14.33 8.18
C THR A 393 13.30 15.11 7.63
N ASP A 394 13.27 16.42 7.88
CA ASP A 394 12.26 17.30 7.29
C ASP A 394 12.50 17.44 5.79
N VAL A 395 11.48 17.11 5.00
CA VAL A 395 11.48 17.27 3.54
C VAL A 395 10.20 17.98 3.11
N LYS A 396 10.29 18.74 2.01
CA LYS A 396 9.14 19.41 1.40
C LYS A 396 8.80 18.76 0.06
N VAL A 397 7.51 18.56 -0.19
CA VAL A 397 6.99 18.17 -1.49
C VAL A 397 6.22 19.34 -2.10
N GLN A 398 6.75 19.89 -3.19
CA GLN A 398 6.23 21.09 -3.85
C GLN A 398 5.64 20.75 -5.22
N PHE A 399 4.35 21.00 -5.38
CA PHE A 399 3.70 20.90 -6.68
C PHE A 399 3.97 22.14 -7.53
N LYS A 400 4.38 21.95 -8.78
CA LYS A 400 4.66 23.00 -9.75
C LYS A 400 3.74 22.86 -10.96
N GLU A 401 3.09 23.95 -11.32
CA GLU A 401 2.49 24.08 -12.65
C GLU A 401 3.65 24.20 -13.65
N ARG A 402 3.73 23.26 -14.61
CA ARG A 402 4.63 23.41 -15.74
C ARG A 402 4.00 24.43 -16.69
N ALA A 403 4.75 25.48 -17.00
CA ALA A 403 4.40 26.47 -18.01
C ALA A 403 4.45 25.89 -19.42
#